data_AF-A0A836U9G6-F1
#
_entry.id   AF-A0A836U9G6-F1
#
_cell.length_a   1.000
_cell.length_b   1.000
_cell.length_c   1.000
_cell.angle_alpha   90.00
_cell.angle_beta   90.00
_cell.angle_gamma   90.00
#
_symmetry.space_group_name_H-M   'P 1'
#
loop_
_entity.id
_entity.type
_entity.pdbx_description
1 polymer ?
#
loop_
_entity_poly.entity_id
_entity_poly.type
_entity_poly.pdbx_seq_one_letter_code
_entity_poly.pdbx_strand_id
1 'polypeptide(L)'
;MAQIDLRDSDVSVYLRGDDLRLDGASCYFWAHALGTRWQLTGQPLRIESGGWSATPNRIHLKPDEAQWHCSWSIDPHDPTPLTDVLGTAASYGFSFAGFSSEVSGRLSMAEFEIRT
;
A
#
# COMPACT_ATOMS: atom_id res chain seq x y z
N MET A 1 17.31 10.96 1.30
CA MET A 1 15.97 10.97 1.95
C MET A 1 16.10 10.24 3.27
N ALA A 2 15.37 10.64 4.31
CA ALA A 2 15.35 9.90 5.57
C ALA A 2 14.67 8.54 5.36
N GLN A 3 15.25 7.48 5.88
CA GLN A 3 14.65 6.14 5.92
C GLN A 3 13.82 6.01 7.19
N ILE A 4 12.76 5.20 7.12
CA ILE A 4 11.92 4.85 8.27
C ILE A 4 11.86 3.33 8.42
N ASP A 5 11.91 2.87 9.66
CA ASP A 5 11.61 1.48 9.99
C ASP A 5 10.10 1.32 10.11
N LEU A 6 9.51 0.55 9.20
CA LEU A 6 8.07 0.26 9.13
C LEU A 6 7.71 -1.12 9.70
N ARG A 7 8.69 -1.89 10.21
CA ARG A 7 8.42 -3.22 10.75
C ARG A 7 7.49 -3.11 11.97
N ASP A 8 6.46 -3.95 11.99
CA ASP A 8 5.46 -4.03 13.05
C ASP A 8 4.72 -2.71 13.33
N SER A 9 4.80 -1.75 12.40
CA SER A 9 4.07 -0.48 12.50
C SER A 9 2.60 -0.64 12.14
N ASP A 10 1.74 0.17 12.75
CA ASP A 10 0.34 0.31 12.36
C ASP A 10 0.17 1.50 11.41
N VAL A 11 -0.44 1.27 10.26
CA VAL A 11 -0.80 2.32 9.30
C VAL A 11 -2.31 2.48 9.28
N SER A 12 -2.79 3.72 9.32
CA SER A 12 -4.20 4.02 9.11
C SER A 12 -4.44 5.12 8.09
N VAL A 13 -5.55 5.00 7.35
CA VAL A 13 -5.94 5.96 6.33
C VAL A 13 -7.44 5.90 6.03
N TYR A 14 -8.06 7.05 5.79
CA TYR A 14 -9.38 7.11 5.17
C TYR A 14 -9.24 7.26 3.65
N LEU A 15 -9.97 6.45 2.89
CA LEU A 15 -10.04 6.54 1.44
C LEU A 15 -11.50 6.69 1.01
N ARG A 16 -11.76 7.71 0.18
CA ARG A 16 -13.07 7.98 -0.40
C ARG A 16 -12.97 8.12 -1.91
N GLY A 17 -13.88 7.48 -2.63
CA GLY A 17 -14.10 7.66 -4.05
C GLY A 17 -15.35 8.51 -4.30
N ASP A 18 -15.22 9.58 -5.08
CA ASP A 18 -16.36 10.35 -5.59
C ASP A 18 -16.51 10.06 -7.08
N ASP A 19 -17.59 9.35 -7.45
CA ASP A 19 -17.80 8.77 -8.79
C ASP A 19 -16.60 7.96 -9.30
N LEU A 20 -15.84 7.37 -8.37
CA LEU A 20 -14.60 6.65 -8.67
C LEU A 20 -14.90 5.30 -9.33
N ARG A 21 -14.35 5.10 -10.52
CA ARG A 21 -14.41 3.84 -11.26
C ARG A 21 -13.00 3.28 -11.40
N LEU A 22 -12.74 2.19 -10.68
CA LEU A 22 -11.45 1.50 -10.65
C LEU A 22 -11.38 0.32 -11.62
N ASP A 23 -12.50 -0.06 -12.24
CA ASP A 23 -12.57 -1.11 -13.25
C ASP A 23 -11.78 -2.38 -12.89
N GLY A 24 -12.19 -3.00 -11.78
CA GLY A 24 -11.59 -4.24 -11.27
C GLY A 24 -10.34 -4.06 -10.41
N ALA A 25 -9.71 -2.88 -10.42
CA ALA A 25 -8.52 -2.68 -9.61
C ALA A 25 -8.82 -2.60 -8.11
N SER A 26 -7.92 -3.18 -7.33
CA SER A 26 -7.90 -3.11 -5.87
C SER A 26 -6.79 -2.18 -5.39
N CYS A 27 -7.01 -1.54 -4.24
CA CYS A 27 -6.04 -0.65 -3.61
C CYS A 27 -5.21 -1.41 -2.57
N TYR A 28 -3.90 -1.21 -2.54
CA TYR A 28 -2.97 -1.89 -1.63
C TYR A 28 -1.96 -0.90 -1.07
N PHE A 29 -1.41 -1.22 0.10
CA PHE A 29 -0.21 -0.53 0.61
C PHE A 29 1.05 -1.13 -0.04
N TRP A 30 2.05 -0.29 -0.29
CA TRP A 30 3.36 -0.73 -0.77
C TRP A 30 4.50 -0.01 -0.05
N ALA A 31 5.64 -0.68 0.03
CA ALA A 31 6.89 -0.14 0.51
C ALA A 31 8.01 -0.44 -0.49
N HIS A 32 8.99 0.46 -0.55
CA HIS A 32 10.16 0.33 -1.42
C HIS A 32 11.41 0.85 -0.73
N ALA A 33 12.47 0.06 -0.83
CA ALA A 33 13.82 0.40 -0.45
C ALA A 33 14.78 -0.54 -1.19
N LEU A 34 16.06 -0.15 -1.23
CA LEU A 34 17.14 -1.04 -1.71
C LEU A 34 16.89 -1.61 -3.14
N GLY A 35 16.13 -0.89 -3.97
CA GLY A 35 15.80 -1.32 -5.33
C GLY A 35 14.76 -2.44 -5.41
N THR A 36 13.97 -2.68 -4.36
CA THR A 36 12.89 -3.68 -4.35
C THR A 36 11.59 -3.08 -3.79
N ARG A 37 10.46 -3.36 -4.46
CA ARG A 37 9.13 -2.90 -4.06
C ARG A 37 8.22 -4.08 -3.71
N TRP A 38 7.75 -4.08 -2.47
CA TRP A 38 6.77 -5.04 -1.97
C TRP A 38 5.40 -4.39 -1.83
N GLN A 39 4.35 -5.15 -2.16
CA GLN A 39 2.95 -4.73 -2.07
C GLN A 39 2.18 -5.68 -1.15
N LEU A 40 1.47 -5.15 -0.15
CA LEU A 40 0.71 -5.94 0.82
C LEU A 40 -0.61 -6.40 0.22
N THR A 41 -0.59 -7.51 -0.53
CA THR A 41 -1.74 -8.04 -1.26
C THR A 41 -2.73 -8.82 -0.40
N GLY A 42 -2.30 -9.32 0.76
CA GLY A 42 -3.16 -10.04 1.70
C GLY A 42 -4.27 -9.21 2.34
N GLN A 43 -4.16 -7.88 2.28
CA GLN A 43 -5.13 -6.96 2.87
C GLN A 43 -5.45 -5.76 1.95
N PRO A 44 -6.31 -5.94 0.93
CA PRO A 44 -6.79 -4.84 0.11
C PRO A 44 -7.48 -3.75 0.95
N LEU A 45 -7.23 -2.49 0.62
CA LEU A 45 -7.81 -1.34 1.29
C LEU A 45 -9.18 -1.00 0.70
N ARG A 46 -10.12 -0.69 1.59
CA ARG A 46 -11.45 -0.25 1.20
C ARG A 46 -11.46 1.22 0.80
N ILE A 47 -12.19 1.53 -0.25
CA ILE A 47 -12.50 2.89 -0.68
C ILE A 47 -14.02 3.06 -0.64
N GLU A 48 -14.51 3.94 0.25
CA GLU A 48 -15.95 4.19 0.38
C GLU A 48 -16.44 5.15 -0.72
N SER A 49 -17.67 4.95 -1.20
CA SER A 49 -18.26 5.79 -2.24
C SER A 49 -18.98 7.01 -1.63
N GLY A 50 -18.64 8.21 -2.07
CA GLY A 50 -19.34 9.47 -1.75
C GLY A 50 -19.25 9.95 -0.31
N GLY A 51 -18.63 9.21 0.60
CA GLY A 51 -18.51 9.57 2.02
C GLY A 51 -17.29 8.95 2.69
N TRP A 52 -16.93 9.48 3.87
CA TRP A 52 -15.90 8.87 4.71
C TRP A 52 -16.50 7.71 5.51
N SER A 53 -15.76 6.61 5.66
CA SER A 53 -16.11 5.53 6.57
C SER A 53 -16.15 6.01 8.02
N ALA A 54 -16.87 5.29 8.88
CA ALA A 54 -16.85 5.55 10.33
C ALA A 54 -15.48 5.29 10.97
N THR A 55 -14.70 4.37 10.38
CA THR A 55 -13.35 3.99 10.84
C THR A 55 -12.38 3.96 9.67
N PRO A 56 -11.09 4.31 9.86
CA PRO A 56 -10.12 4.25 8.78
C PRO A 56 -9.84 2.80 8.40
N ASN A 57 -9.23 2.59 7.23
CA ASN A 57 -8.49 1.37 6.98
C ASN A 57 -7.36 1.28 8.01
N ARG A 58 -7.10 0.07 8.52
CA ARG A 58 -5.98 -0.21 9.42
C ARG A 58 -5.23 -1.43 8.92
N ILE A 59 -3.93 -1.30 8.75
CA ILE A 59 -3.03 -2.38 8.36
C ILE A 59 -1.87 -2.43 9.34
N HIS A 60 -1.43 -3.64 9.66
CA HIS A 60 -0.31 -3.87 10.56
C HIS A 60 0.82 -4.51 9.74
N LEU A 61 1.97 -3.84 9.67
CA LEU A 61 3.03 -4.13 8.71
C LEU A 61 3.98 -5.22 9.20
N LYS A 62 3.49 -6.47 9.20
CA LYS A 62 4.33 -7.64 9.50
C LYS A 62 5.23 -8.00 8.32
N PRO A 63 6.50 -8.35 8.56
CA PRO A 63 7.40 -8.88 7.54
C PRO A 63 7.08 -10.36 7.22
N ASP A 64 5.81 -10.67 6.94
CA ASP A 64 5.34 -11.99 6.52
C ASP A 64 5.16 -12.03 5.01
N GLU A 65 6.17 -12.52 4.28
CA GLU A 65 6.16 -12.54 2.81
C GLU A 65 4.98 -13.30 2.20
N ALA A 66 4.28 -14.17 2.94
CA ALA A 66 3.06 -14.81 2.45
C ALA A 66 1.90 -13.82 2.22
N GLN A 67 1.93 -12.66 2.86
CA GLN A 67 0.93 -11.60 2.71
C GLN A 67 1.32 -10.56 1.66
N TRP A 68 2.58 -10.59 1.20
CA TRP A 68 3.12 -9.56 0.32
C TRP A 68 3.52 -10.13 -1.05
N HIS A 69 3.44 -9.29 -2.06
CA HIS A 69 3.90 -9.59 -3.41
C HIS A 69 5.09 -8.69 -3.73
N CYS A 70 6.24 -9.29 -4.06
CA CYS A 70 7.38 -8.58 -4.63
C CYS A 70 7.03 -8.08 -6.05
N SER A 71 6.44 -6.90 -6.11
CA SER A 71 5.87 -6.32 -7.33
C SER A 71 6.88 -5.74 -8.32
N TRP A 72 8.12 -5.49 -7.88
CA TRP A 72 9.22 -5.02 -8.72
C TRP A 72 10.57 -5.16 -7.98
N SER A 73 11.64 -5.47 -8.70
CA SER A 73 13.02 -5.41 -8.19
C SER A 73 13.97 -4.99 -9.32
N ILE A 74 15.04 -4.27 -8.96
CA ILE A 74 16.14 -3.95 -9.88
C ILE A 74 16.88 -5.22 -10.35
N ASP A 75 17.00 -6.21 -9.47
CA ASP A 75 17.38 -7.58 -9.79
C ASP A 75 16.21 -8.51 -9.45
N PRO A 76 15.42 -8.96 -10.45
CA PRO A 76 14.32 -9.89 -10.23
C PRO A 76 14.73 -11.30 -9.76
N HIS A 77 16.00 -11.67 -9.93
CA HIS A 77 16.50 -12.99 -9.51
C HIS A 77 16.96 -13.02 -8.06
N ASP A 78 17.27 -11.85 -7.50
CA ASP A 78 17.70 -11.68 -6.11
C ASP A 78 17.02 -10.43 -5.49
N PRO A 79 15.68 -10.46 -5.29
CA PRO A 79 14.98 -9.33 -4.69
C PRO A 79 15.38 -9.16 -3.22
N THR A 80 15.49 -7.91 -2.77
CA THR A 80 15.75 -7.61 -1.36
C THR A 80 14.60 -8.17 -0.50
N PRO A 81 14.89 -8.93 0.58
CA PRO A 81 13.88 -9.49 1.47
C PRO A 81 12.93 -8.42 2.04
N LEU A 82 11.67 -8.79 2.28
CA LEU A 82 10.66 -7.87 2.77
C LEU A 82 11.06 -7.20 4.09
N THR A 83 11.65 -7.97 5.02
CA THR A 83 12.10 -7.46 6.32
C THR A 83 13.11 -6.32 6.18
N ASP A 84 14.01 -6.40 5.20
CA ASP A 84 15.03 -5.36 4.98
C ASP A 84 14.42 -4.14 4.29
N VAL A 85 13.47 -4.36 3.39
CA VAL A 85 12.71 -3.28 2.75
C VAL A 85 11.87 -2.51 3.76
N LEU A 86 11.17 -3.19 4.67
CA LEU A 86 10.40 -2.54 5.73
C LEU A 86 11.31 -1.86 6.76
N GLY A 87 12.45 -2.48 7.11
CA GLY A 87 13.39 -1.93 8.09
C GLY A 87 14.10 -0.66 7.63
N THR A 88 14.12 -0.39 6.33
CA THR A 88 14.85 0.75 5.73
C THR A 88 14.05 1.48 4.66
N ALA A 89 12.71 1.49 4.80
CA ALA A 89 11.78 1.99 3.81
C ALA A 89 12.19 3.42 3.37
N ALA A 90 12.49 3.56 2.08
CA ALA A 90 12.88 4.82 1.46
C ALA A 90 11.67 5.54 0.85
N SER A 91 10.66 4.79 0.45
CA SER A 91 9.36 5.28 -0.01
C SER A 91 8.27 4.26 0.27
N TYR A 92 7.04 4.75 0.43
CA TYR A 92 5.85 3.95 0.67
C TYR A 92 4.62 4.69 0.15
N GLY A 93 3.50 3.98 0.03
CA GLY A 93 2.25 4.61 -0.36
C GLY A 93 1.18 3.59 -0.71
N PHE A 94 0.26 4.03 -1.57
CA PHE A 94 -0.86 3.22 -2.03
C PHE A 94 -0.73 2.96 -3.52
N SER A 95 -1.03 1.74 -3.94
CA SER A 95 -1.05 1.32 -5.33
C SER A 95 -2.43 0.78 -5.69
N PHE A 96 -2.72 0.80 -6.98
CA PHE A 96 -3.92 0.25 -7.56
C PHE A 96 -3.51 -0.79 -8.59
N ALA A 97 -4.01 -2.01 -8.46
CA ALA A 97 -3.61 -3.12 -9.33
C ALA A 97 -4.82 -3.91 -9.79
N GLY A 98 -4.82 -4.31 -11.07
CA GLY A 98 -5.88 -5.13 -11.69
C GLY A 98 -6.88 -4.37 -12.56
N PHE A 99 -6.50 -3.23 -13.14
CA PHE A 99 -7.37 -2.48 -14.05
C PHE A 99 -7.74 -3.29 -15.29
N SER A 100 -9.03 -3.29 -15.66
CA SER A 100 -9.53 -3.82 -16.94
C SER A 100 -9.81 -2.74 -17.99
N SER A 101 -9.86 -1.47 -17.57
CA SER A 101 -10.09 -0.31 -18.44
C SER A 101 -9.56 0.98 -17.80
N GLU A 102 -9.72 2.09 -18.52
CA GLU A 102 -9.32 3.42 -18.06
C GLU A 102 -10.17 3.90 -16.88
N VAL A 103 -9.49 4.34 -15.82
CA VAL A 103 -10.12 4.82 -14.60
C VAL A 103 -10.71 6.21 -14.74
N SER A 104 -11.72 6.52 -13.92
CA SER A 104 -12.33 7.85 -13.86
C SER A 104 -12.83 8.19 -12.45
N GLY A 105 -13.22 9.45 -12.25
CA GLY A 105 -13.70 9.97 -10.97
C GLY A 105 -12.59 10.55 -10.09
N ARG A 106 -12.86 10.68 -8.79
CA ARG A 106 -11.92 11.28 -7.83
C ARG A 106 -11.65 10.35 -6.66
N LEU A 107 -10.37 10.15 -6.35
CA LEU A 107 -9.93 9.56 -5.09
C LEU A 107 -9.53 10.67 -4.12
N SER A 108 -9.98 10.57 -2.87
CA SER A 108 -9.60 11.45 -1.77
C SER A 108 -9.02 10.62 -0.62
N MET A 109 -8.02 11.19 0.05
CA MET A 109 -7.35 10.59 1.21
C MET A 109 -7.38 11.56 2.39
N ALA A 110 -7.61 11.05 3.60
CA ALA A 110 -7.57 11.84 4.84
C ALA A 110 -6.94 11.05 5.99
N GLU A 111 -6.38 11.77 6.95
CA GLU A 111 -5.81 11.26 8.21
C GLU A 111 -4.88 10.06 8.03
N PHE A 112 -3.96 10.17 7.07
CA PHE A 112 -2.90 9.19 6.91
C PHE A 112 -1.94 9.26 8.11
N GLU A 113 -1.76 8.13 8.77
CA GLU A 113 -0.93 8.01 9.96
C GLU A 113 -0.12 6.71 9.91
N ILE A 114 1.14 6.78 10.36
CA ILE A 114 2.00 5.63 10.67
C ILE A 114 2.34 5.72 12.15
N ARG A 115 2.09 4.65 12.90
CA ARG A 115 2.50 4.50 14.30
C ARG A 115 3.52 3.39 14.42
N THR A 116 4.70 3.75 14.90
CA THR A 116 5.86 2.87 15.15
C THR A 116 5.93 2.50 16.62
#